data_AF-A0A7W6A4C1-F1
#
_entry.id   AF-A0A7W6A4C1-F1
#
_cell.length_a   1.000
_cell.length_b   1.000
_cell.length_c   1.000
_cell.angle_alpha   90.00
_cell.angle_beta   90.00
_cell.angle_gamma   90.00
#
_symmetry.space_group_name_H-M   'P 1'
#
loop_
_entity.id
_entity.type
_entity.pdbx_description
1 polymer ?
#
loop_
_entity_poly.entity_id
_entity_poly.type
_entity_poly.pdbx_seq_one_letter_code
_entity_poly.pdbx_strand_id
1 'polypeptide(L)'
;MRIGPSPRRTQALIAAVLIAAPIAAGPGAAGAAPVDRYYERSFILAANARCGLFQPQLTAALTAAAWQARGAALRAGGNDRDLAETAQRARARAAATRCDSPDLKMVSGRVRDAFSGWSRMARMNFPGERAGWSADRAAYARPTWRLMQATRTGASPVRFGMVGGMGRPDQLAAVVSWQGRSRPTGVRIVMRDATVAPRPWLARELPPQIQRRVVWASGVSAADAGLLVEGREAGQMWVFPASAADALSALDPREIFTVEFLFRDGSVARSTFETGDFAAGRAFLSMGQT
;
A
#
# COMPACT_ATOMS: atom_id res chain seq x y z
N MET A 1 49.20 29.63 -3.31
CA MET A 1 49.22 29.82 -1.85
C MET A 1 47.79 29.78 -1.32
N ARG A 2 47.58 29.05 -0.22
CA ARG A 2 46.32 28.84 0.51
C ARG A 2 45.80 30.17 1.10
N ILE A 3 44.51 30.33 1.41
CA ILE A 3 43.84 29.90 2.66
C ILE A 3 42.32 29.75 2.38
N GLY A 4 41.74 28.63 2.83
CA GLY A 4 40.36 28.22 2.55
C GLY A 4 39.33 28.60 3.63
N PRO A 5 38.05 28.23 3.45
CA PRO A 5 37.04 28.29 4.49
C PRO A 5 37.01 27.00 5.36
N SER A 6 36.88 27.25 6.65
CA SER A 6 36.84 26.35 7.80
C SER A 6 35.82 25.19 7.72
N PRO A 7 36.19 23.96 8.12
CA PRO A 7 35.30 22.81 8.24
C PRO A 7 34.81 22.67 9.69
N ARG A 8 33.72 23.35 10.07
CA ARG A 8 33.05 23.15 11.37
C ARG A 8 31.52 23.33 11.27
N ARG A 9 30.85 22.50 10.47
CA ARG A 9 29.38 22.30 10.54
C ARG A 9 28.97 20.86 10.23
N THR A 10 29.81 19.90 10.61
CA THR A 10 29.55 18.46 10.39
C THR A 10 29.68 17.69 11.69
N GLN A 11 28.97 18.12 12.74
CA GLN A 11 28.85 17.38 14.00
C GLN A 11 27.73 18.01 14.84
N ALA A 12 26.51 17.51 14.66
CA ALA A 12 25.38 17.49 15.63
C ALA A 12 24.06 17.29 14.88
N LEU A 13 23.84 16.08 14.36
CA LEU A 13 22.50 15.55 14.12
C LEU A 13 22.47 14.14 14.76
N ILE A 14 22.67 14.12 16.06
CA ILE A 14 22.24 13.04 16.94
C ILE A 14 21.17 13.66 17.84
N ALA A 15 20.06 12.96 18.01
CA ALA A 15 18.88 13.29 18.82
C ALA A 15 17.75 14.08 18.15
N ALA A 16 16.94 13.37 17.35
CA ALA A 16 15.48 13.47 17.40
C ALA A 16 14.82 12.27 16.71
N VAL A 17 15.10 11.04 17.17
CA VAL A 17 14.26 9.88 16.80
C VAL A 17 13.03 9.90 17.73
N LEU A 18 12.00 10.64 17.31
CA LEU A 18 10.67 10.58 17.90
C LEU A 18 9.78 9.72 17.00
N ILE A 19 9.82 8.40 17.22
CA ILE A 19 8.75 7.53 16.72
C ILE A 19 7.53 7.80 17.61
N ALA A 20 6.70 8.75 17.20
CA ALA A 20 5.43 9.01 17.85
C ALA A 20 4.52 7.77 17.70
N ALA A 21 4.17 7.16 18.83
CA ALA A 21 3.00 6.31 18.96
C ALA A 21 1.74 7.13 18.63
N PRO A 22 0.65 6.54 18.10
CA PRO A 22 -0.61 7.25 17.97
C PRO A 22 -1.20 7.42 19.38
N ILE A 23 -0.84 8.51 20.05
CA ILE A 23 -1.57 9.04 21.20
C ILE A 23 -2.51 10.11 20.65
N ALA A 24 -3.75 10.11 21.12
CA ALA A 24 -4.80 11.05 20.75
C ALA A 24 -4.27 12.49 20.57
N ALA A 25 -4.65 13.12 19.46
CA ALA A 25 -4.15 14.42 19.02
C ALA A 25 -4.51 15.53 20.03
N GLY A 26 -3.47 16.13 20.63
CA GLY A 26 -3.52 17.49 21.16
C GLY A 26 -2.85 18.45 20.15
N PRO A 27 -3.36 19.68 19.95
CA PRO A 27 -2.75 20.64 19.03
C PRO A 27 -1.49 21.22 19.67
N GLY A 28 -0.30 20.79 19.23
CA GLY A 28 0.94 21.43 19.67
C GLY A 28 2.26 20.67 19.47
N ALA A 29 2.24 19.35 19.23
CA ALA A 29 3.47 18.64 18.86
C ALA A 29 3.61 18.65 17.33
N ALA A 30 4.55 19.42 16.81
CA ALA A 30 5.01 19.33 15.42
C ALA A 30 5.61 17.93 15.21
N GLY A 31 4.76 16.95 14.89
CA GLY A 31 5.21 15.61 14.55
C GLY A 31 6.14 15.70 13.34
N ALA A 32 7.21 14.89 13.33
CA ALA A 32 8.14 14.82 12.21
C ALA A 32 7.39 14.71 10.88
N ALA A 33 7.85 15.47 9.88
CA ALA A 33 7.17 15.54 8.59
C ALA A 33 7.08 14.14 7.97
N PRO A 34 6.07 13.84 7.16
CA PRO A 34 5.92 12.50 6.56
C PRO A 34 7.18 11.99 5.83
N VAL A 35 7.94 12.89 5.20
CA VAL A 35 9.22 12.61 4.55
C VAL A 35 10.29 12.13 5.56
N ASP A 36 10.37 12.72 6.74
CA ASP A 36 11.33 12.34 7.77
C ASP A 36 11.04 10.92 8.27
N ARG A 37 9.75 10.60 8.53
CA ARG A 37 9.33 9.25 8.90
C ARG A 37 9.66 8.24 7.80
N TYR A 38 9.54 8.64 6.53
CA TYR A 38 9.88 7.77 5.42
C TYR A 38 11.39 7.49 5.36
N TYR A 39 12.21 8.52 5.57
CA TYR A 39 13.66 8.38 5.70
C TYR A 39 14.04 7.42 6.84
N GLU A 40 13.51 7.65 8.04
CA GLU A 40 13.79 6.82 9.22
C GLU A 40 13.45 5.35 8.98
N ARG A 41 12.25 5.07 8.48
CA ARG A 41 11.79 3.70 8.22
C ARG A 41 12.63 3.03 7.12
N SER A 42 12.99 3.78 6.08
CA SER A 42 13.88 3.30 5.02
C SER A 42 15.29 2.98 5.54
N PHE A 43 15.82 3.81 6.44
CA PHE A 43 17.11 3.59 7.09
C PHE A 43 17.09 2.30 7.92
N ILE A 44 16.06 2.13 8.76
CA ILE A 44 15.92 0.95 9.62
C ILE A 44 15.74 -0.34 8.82
N LEU A 45 14.96 -0.31 7.74
CA LEU A 45 14.83 -1.46 6.84
C LEU A 45 16.15 -1.83 6.16
N ALA A 46 16.89 -0.82 5.67
CA ALA A 46 18.18 -1.05 5.04
C ALA A 46 19.26 -1.54 6.03
N ALA A 47 19.25 -1.03 7.26
CA ALA A 47 20.13 -1.50 8.33
C ALA A 47 19.77 -2.94 8.74
N ASN A 48 18.49 -3.27 8.85
CA ASN A 48 18.02 -4.62 9.13
C ASN A 48 18.46 -5.61 8.05
N ALA A 49 18.30 -5.27 6.77
CA ALA A 49 18.68 -6.14 5.66
C ALA A 49 20.17 -6.51 5.68
N ARG A 50 21.03 -5.60 6.16
CA ARG A 50 22.47 -5.86 6.29
C ARG A 50 22.85 -6.58 7.59
N CYS A 51 22.26 -6.16 8.70
CA CYS A 51 22.72 -6.54 10.04
C CYS A 51 21.84 -7.60 10.73
N GLY A 52 20.73 -8.04 10.14
CA GLY A 52 19.82 -9.04 10.72
C GLY A 52 19.21 -8.59 12.05
N LEU A 53 18.71 -7.35 12.12
CA LEU A 53 18.29 -6.73 13.38
C LEU A 53 16.96 -7.28 13.92
N PHE A 54 16.06 -7.75 13.06
CA PHE A 54 14.68 -8.08 13.39
C PHE A 54 14.23 -9.40 12.78
N GLN A 55 13.26 -10.02 13.44
CA GLN A 55 12.55 -11.19 12.93
C GLN A 55 11.71 -10.83 11.68
N PRO A 56 11.34 -11.83 10.83
CA PRO A 56 10.58 -11.59 9.60
C PRO A 56 9.27 -10.81 9.81
N GLN A 57 8.51 -11.14 10.87
CA GLN A 57 7.22 -10.50 11.16
C GLN A 57 7.38 -9.01 11.47
N LEU A 58 8.40 -8.65 12.25
CA LEU A 58 8.72 -7.25 12.55
C LEU A 58 9.29 -6.53 11.31
N THR A 59 10.01 -7.23 10.44
CA THR A 59 10.49 -6.67 9.17
C THR A 59 9.34 -6.35 8.22
N ALA A 60 8.37 -7.26 8.10
CA ALA A 60 7.14 -7.03 7.32
C ALA A 60 6.36 -5.83 7.87
N ALA A 61 6.32 -5.70 9.19
CA ALA A 61 5.69 -4.58 9.86
C ALA A 61 6.34 -3.22 9.56
N LEU A 62 7.66 -3.16 9.65
CA LEU A 62 8.42 -1.98 9.26
C LEU A 62 8.25 -1.64 7.79
N THR A 63 8.13 -2.66 6.93
CA THR A 63 7.90 -2.48 5.49
C THR A 63 6.56 -1.82 5.22
N ALA A 64 5.49 -2.29 5.85
CA ALA A 64 4.18 -1.66 5.76
C ALA A 64 4.19 -0.22 6.29
N ALA A 65 4.83 0.02 7.44
CA ALA A 65 4.99 1.37 7.97
C ALA A 65 5.79 2.28 7.03
N ALA A 66 6.83 1.79 6.37
CA ALA A 66 7.59 2.56 5.39
C ALA A 66 6.70 2.97 4.21
N TRP A 67 5.87 2.05 3.70
CA TRP A 67 4.90 2.36 2.66
C TRP A 67 3.84 3.38 3.11
N GLN A 68 3.34 3.28 4.34
CA GLN A 68 2.43 4.29 4.90
C GLN A 68 3.08 5.68 4.98
N ALA A 69 4.36 5.76 5.38
CA ALA A 69 5.07 7.05 5.41
C ALA A 69 5.25 7.61 3.99
N ARG A 70 5.62 6.77 3.02
CA ARG A 70 5.71 7.18 1.62
C ARG A 70 4.38 7.74 1.12
N GLY A 71 3.28 7.01 1.36
CA GLY A 71 1.95 7.42 0.93
C GLY A 71 1.49 8.74 1.57
N ALA A 72 1.74 8.91 2.87
CA ALA A 72 1.48 10.15 3.58
C ALA A 72 2.30 11.33 3.02
N ALA A 73 3.57 11.11 2.66
CA ALA A 73 4.40 12.14 2.06
C ALA A 73 3.94 12.55 0.65
N LEU A 74 3.50 11.60 -0.17
CA LEU A 74 2.91 11.91 -1.49
C LEU A 74 1.62 12.70 -1.35
N ARG A 75 0.72 12.29 -0.44
CA ARG A 75 -0.51 13.04 -0.16
C ARG A 75 -0.26 14.44 0.42
N ALA A 76 0.85 14.63 1.14
CA ALA A 76 1.27 15.94 1.64
C ALA A 76 1.90 16.85 0.56
N GLY A 77 1.84 16.47 -0.72
CA GLY A 77 2.36 17.26 -1.84
C GLY A 77 3.76 16.85 -2.31
N GLY A 78 4.34 15.81 -1.73
CA GLY A 78 5.59 15.23 -2.21
C GLY A 78 5.47 14.63 -3.62
N ASN A 79 6.62 14.35 -4.22
CA ASN A 79 6.73 13.64 -5.48
C ASN A 79 7.65 12.41 -5.36
N ASP A 80 7.50 11.48 -6.31
CA ASP A 80 8.21 10.21 -6.26
C ASP A 80 9.73 10.33 -6.38
N ARG A 81 10.23 11.32 -7.13
CA ARG A 81 11.66 11.52 -7.30
C ARG A 81 12.31 11.87 -5.96
N ASP A 82 11.75 12.85 -5.25
CA ASP A 82 12.30 13.31 -3.97
C ASP A 82 12.23 12.21 -2.90
N LEU A 83 11.17 11.39 -2.92
CA LEU A 83 11.05 10.24 -2.04
C LEU A 83 12.04 9.13 -2.40
N ALA A 84 12.26 8.86 -3.69
CA ALA A 84 13.29 7.92 -4.12
C ALA A 84 14.68 8.38 -3.66
N GLU A 85 15.02 9.66 -3.84
CA GLU A 85 16.26 10.25 -3.35
C GLU A 85 16.37 10.16 -1.81
N THR A 86 15.27 10.39 -1.10
CA THR A 86 15.20 10.23 0.36
C THR A 86 15.51 8.80 0.80
N ALA A 87 14.91 7.80 0.15
CA ALA A 87 15.18 6.40 0.43
C ALA A 87 16.63 6.02 0.09
N GLN A 88 17.21 6.57 -0.99
CA GLN A 88 18.62 6.34 -1.33
C GLN A 88 19.57 6.93 -0.28
N ARG A 89 19.32 8.15 0.20
CA ARG A 89 20.10 8.73 1.31
C ARG A 89 20.02 7.86 2.56
N ALA A 90 18.83 7.36 2.88
CA ALA A 90 18.62 6.48 4.02
C ALA A 90 19.42 5.16 3.89
N ARG A 91 19.43 4.55 2.69
CA ARG A 91 20.22 3.34 2.40
C ARG A 91 21.72 3.60 2.47
N ALA A 92 22.20 4.71 1.91
CA ALA A 92 23.61 5.09 1.98
C ALA A 92 24.06 5.30 3.45
N ARG A 93 23.24 5.98 4.26
CA ARG A 93 23.51 6.14 5.69
C ARG A 93 23.46 4.81 6.43
N ALA A 94 22.53 3.93 6.08
CA ALA A 94 22.50 2.58 6.62
C ALA A 94 23.82 1.87 6.30
N ALA A 95 24.26 1.86 5.04
CA ALA A 95 25.50 1.20 4.61
C ALA A 95 26.75 1.67 5.36
N ALA A 96 26.83 2.97 5.69
CA ALA A 96 27.94 3.54 6.44
C ALA A 96 27.89 3.27 7.96
N THR A 97 26.73 2.86 8.51
CA THR A 97 26.58 2.60 9.94
C THR A 97 27.09 1.19 10.29
N ARG A 98 28.01 1.06 11.24
CA ARG A 98 28.45 -0.28 11.70
C ARG A 98 27.32 -1.03 12.41
N CYS A 99 27.22 -2.35 12.20
CA CYS A 99 26.18 -3.17 12.81
C CYS A 99 26.27 -3.25 14.35
N ASP A 100 27.46 -3.05 14.91
CA ASP A 100 27.72 -3.07 16.36
C ASP A 100 27.58 -1.70 17.04
N SER A 101 27.25 -0.66 16.28
CA SER A 101 27.12 0.72 16.78
C SER A 101 26.14 0.80 17.97
N PRO A 102 26.51 1.46 19.09
CA PRO A 102 25.62 1.67 20.23
C PRO A 102 24.31 2.37 19.84
N ASP A 103 24.38 3.35 18.94
CA ASP A 103 23.20 4.07 18.46
C ASP A 103 22.23 3.15 17.71
N LEU A 104 22.76 2.29 16.84
CA LEU A 104 21.94 1.34 16.09
C LEU A 104 21.29 0.32 17.03
N LYS A 105 22.01 -0.15 18.05
CA LYS A 105 21.46 -1.03 19.09
C LYS A 105 20.30 -0.34 19.81
N MET A 106 20.49 0.90 20.29
CA MET A 106 19.45 1.68 20.95
C MET A 106 18.22 1.86 20.07
N VAL A 107 18.40 2.30 18.82
CA VAL A 107 17.27 2.52 17.90
C VAL A 107 16.56 1.21 17.58
N SER A 108 17.30 0.11 17.38
CA SER A 108 16.69 -1.21 17.17
C SER A 108 15.86 -1.67 18.36
N GLY A 109 16.29 -1.39 19.60
CA GLY A 109 15.52 -1.66 20.82
C GLY A 109 14.18 -0.95 20.79
N ARG A 110 14.19 0.37 20.59
CA ARG A 110 12.97 1.19 20.50
C ARG A 110 12.02 0.73 19.41
N VAL A 111 12.55 0.30 18.26
CA VAL A 111 11.74 -0.24 17.16
C VAL A 111 11.05 -1.53 17.57
N ARG A 112 11.73 -2.46 18.25
CA ARG A 112 11.11 -3.70 18.75
C ARG A 112 9.96 -3.38 19.71
N ASP A 113 10.18 -2.46 20.63
CA ASP A 113 9.17 -2.08 21.62
C ASP A 113 7.95 -1.45 20.94
N ALA A 114 8.17 -0.44 20.09
CA ALA A 114 7.11 0.32 19.42
C ALA A 114 6.25 -0.55 18.47
N PHE A 115 6.84 -1.55 17.83
CA PHE A 115 6.14 -2.39 16.86
C PHE A 115 5.64 -3.73 17.42
N SER A 116 5.95 -4.05 18.67
CA SER A 116 5.50 -5.30 19.33
C SER A 116 3.97 -5.45 19.33
N GLY A 117 3.24 -4.36 19.57
CA GLY A 117 1.77 -4.35 19.49
C GLY A 117 1.26 -4.33 18.05
N TRP A 118 1.96 -3.58 17.19
CA TRP A 118 1.57 -3.41 15.78
C TRP A 118 1.66 -4.74 15.01
N SER A 119 2.66 -5.59 15.31
CA SER A 119 2.80 -6.90 14.66
C SER A 119 1.63 -7.84 14.93
N ARG A 120 0.92 -7.65 16.04
CA ARG A 120 -0.25 -8.44 16.45
C ARG A 120 -1.59 -7.88 15.93
N MET A 121 -1.61 -6.71 15.29
CA MET A 121 -2.86 -6.12 14.81
C MET A 121 -3.44 -6.93 13.65
N ALA A 122 -4.57 -7.60 13.85
CA ALA A 122 -5.22 -8.38 12.79
C ALA A 122 -5.80 -7.48 11.69
N ARG A 123 -6.29 -6.29 12.04
CA ARG A 123 -7.01 -5.39 11.11
C ARG A 123 -6.43 -3.99 11.09
N MET A 124 -6.43 -3.36 9.93
CA MET A 124 -5.96 -1.98 9.76
C MET A 124 -6.61 -1.33 8.54
N ASN A 125 -6.88 -0.03 8.63
CA ASN A 125 -7.30 0.78 7.50
C ASN A 125 -6.11 1.56 6.93
N PHE A 126 -6.01 1.58 5.61
CA PHE A 126 -4.98 2.27 4.85
C PHE A 126 -5.64 3.43 4.07
N PRO A 127 -5.17 4.68 4.23
CA PRO A 127 -5.83 5.83 3.63
C PRO A 127 -5.89 5.81 2.10
N GLY A 128 -7.01 6.29 1.57
CA GLY A 128 -7.12 6.91 0.25
C GLY A 128 -7.49 8.39 0.42
N GLU A 129 -7.82 9.07 -0.66
CA GLU A 129 -8.31 10.45 -0.60
C GLU A 129 -9.79 10.51 -0.20
N ARG A 130 -10.63 9.66 -0.81
CA ARG A 130 -12.07 9.51 -0.51
C ARG A 130 -12.42 8.11 -0.03
N ALA A 131 -11.70 7.09 -0.47
CA ALA A 131 -11.97 5.69 -0.12
C ALA A 131 -10.69 5.01 0.36
N GLY A 132 -10.69 4.58 1.62
CA GLY A 132 -9.60 3.80 2.20
C GLY A 132 -9.66 2.32 1.80
N TRP A 133 -8.57 1.62 2.07
CA TRP A 133 -8.49 0.17 2.01
C TRP A 133 -8.63 -0.42 3.41
N SER A 134 -9.52 -1.38 3.56
CA SER A 134 -9.64 -2.18 4.78
C SER A 134 -8.80 -3.45 4.64
N ALA A 135 -7.88 -3.69 5.58
CA ALA A 135 -7.04 -4.87 5.61
C ALA A 135 -7.40 -5.78 6.80
N ASP A 136 -7.41 -7.09 6.54
CA ASP A 136 -7.67 -8.15 7.53
C ASP A 136 -6.68 -9.32 7.35
N ARG A 137 -6.01 -9.67 8.44
CA ARG A 137 -5.05 -10.76 8.55
C ARG A 137 -5.55 -11.92 9.41
N ALA A 138 -6.77 -11.86 9.94
CA ALA A 138 -7.29 -12.98 10.70
C ALA A 138 -7.34 -14.26 9.85
N ALA A 139 -6.99 -15.38 10.46
CA ALA A 139 -6.91 -16.69 9.82
C ALA A 139 -8.31 -17.31 9.60
N TYR A 140 -9.01 -16.92 8.55
CA TYR A 140 -10.30 -17.49 8.19
C TYR A 140 -10.17 -18.77 7.35
N ALA A 141 -10.93 -19.81 7.69
CA ALA A 141 -10.99 -21.04 6.89
C ALA A 141 -11.65 -20.83 5.52
N ARG A 142 -12.62 -19.91 5.42
CA ARG A 142 -13.32 -19.56 4.18
C ARG A 142 -12.63 -18.39 3.48
N PRO A 143 -12.74 -18.27 2.15
CA PRO A 143 -12.28 -17.08 1.42
C PRO A 143 -12.89 -15.81 1.99
N THR A 144 -12.04 -14.83 2.29
CA THR A 144 -12.43 -13.52 2.80
C THR A 144 -11.65 -12.42 2.10
N TRP A 145 -12.14 -11.20 2.23
CA TRP A 145 -11.38 -10.01 1.90
C TRP A 145 -10.23 -9.83 2.88
N ARG A 146 -9.01 -9.89 2.37
CA ARG A 146 -7.80 -9.56 3.13
C ARG A 146 -7.37 -8.12 2.93
N LEU A 147 -7.61 -7.56 1.75
CA LEU A 147 -7.46 -6.14 1.49
C LEU A 147 -8.58 -5.73 0.55
N MET A 148 -9.37 -4.73 0.89
CA MET A 148 -10.57 -4.41 0.11
C MET A 148 -10.90 -2.93 0.11
N GLN A 149 -11.33 -2.47 -1.08
CA GLN A 149 -12.04 -1.22 -1.27
C GLN A 149 -13.41 -1.56 -1.88
N ALA A 150 -14.44 -0.84 -1.44
CA ALA A 150 -15.81 -1.02 -1.90
C ALA A 150 -16.30 0.23 -2.63
N THR A 151 -17.12 0.01 -3.64
CA THR A 151 -17.76 1.04 -4.46
C THR A 151 -19.01 0.43 -5.09
N ARG A 152 -19.55 1.09 -6.11
CA ARG A 152 -20.70 0.63 -6.87
C ARG A 152 -20.57 1.04 -8.34
N THR A 153 -21.37 0.41 -9.17
CA THR A 153 -21.63 0.85 -10.55
C THR A 153 -23.13 0.76 -10.77
N GLY A 154 -23.78 1.91 -11.00
CA GLY A 154 -25.22 2.03 -10.86
C GLY A 154 -25.69 1.52 -9.48
N ALA A 155 -26.66 0.60 -9.48
CA ALA A 155 -27.19 -0.04 -8.27
C ALA A 155 -26.42 -1.30 -7.84
N SER A 156 -25.38 -1.71 -8.57
CA SER A 156 -24.63 -2.94 -8.32
C SER A 156 -23.42 -2.66 -7.43
N PRO A 157 -23.33 -3.27 -6.23
CA PRO A 157 -22.13 -3.17 -5.40
C PRO A 157 -20.94 -3.87 -6.04
N VAL A 158 -19.77 -3.24 -5.94
CA VAL A 158 -18.50 -3.80 -6.41
C VAL A 158 -17.47 -3.70 -5.29
N ARG A 159 -16.80 -4.81 -5.01
CA ARG A 159 -15.65 -4.87 -4.12
C ARG A 159 -14.44 -5.33 -4.88
N PHE A 160 -13.29 -4.77 -4.56
CA PHE A 160 -12.04 -5.07 -5.23
C PHE A 160 -10.90 -5.14 -4.24
N GLY A 161 -9.97 -6.06 -4.47
CA GLY A 161 -8.75 -6.18 -3.71
C GLY A 161 -8.26 -7.61 -3.56
N MET A 162 -7.54 -7.89 -2.48
CA MET A 162 -6.94 -9.20 -2.22
C MET A 162 -7.94 -10.09 -1.47
N VAL A 163 -8.22 -11.25 -2.04
CA VAL A 163 -8.98 -12.34 -1.44
C VAL A 163 -8.00 -13.41 -0.98
N GLY A 164 -8.21 -13.96 0.20
CA GLY A 164 -7.38 -15.03 0.72
C GLY A 164 -8.08 -15.81 1.83
N GLY A 165 -7.37 -16.75 2.41
CA GLY A 165 -7.85 -17.60 3.50
C GLY A 165 -6.72 -18.49 4.01
N MET A 166 -6.99 -19.26 5.06
CA MET A 166 -6.03 -20.19 5.61
C MET A 166 -5.58 -21.20 4.54
N GLY A 167 -4.26 -21.33 4.36
CA GLY A 167 -3.66 -22.23 3.37
C GLY A 167 -3.86 -21.83 1.90
N ARG A 168 -4.35 -20.62 1.62
CA ARG A 168 -4.55 -20.12 0.25
C ARG A 168 -3.71 -18.86 0.00
N PRO A 169 -3.01 -18.76 -1.13
CA PRO A 169 -2.31 -17.53 -1.49
C PRO A 169 -3.32 -16.40 -1.75
N ASP A 170 -2.91 -15.18 -1.43
CA ASP A 170 -3.73 -14.01 -1.68
C ASP A 170 -3.85 -13.77 -3.20
N GLN A 171 -5.08 -13.61 -3.69
CA GLN A 171 -5.39 -13.40 -5.11
C GLN A 171 -6.13 -12.07 -5.30
N LEU A 172 -5.73 -11.30 -6.31
CA LEU A 172 -6.44 -10.07 -6.66
C LEU A 172 -7.77 -10.42 -7.35
N ALA A 173 -8.87 -9.83 -6.89
CA ALA A 173 -10.19 -10.10 -7.44
C ALA A 173 -11.12 -8.88 -7.40
N ALA A 174 -12.10 -8.88 -8.31
CA ALA A 174 -13.29 -8.04 -8.26
C ALA A 174 -14.50 -8.92 -7.98
N VAL A 175 -15.29 -8.61 -6.96
CA VAL A 175 -16.59 -9.24 -6.71
C VAL A 175 -17.69 -8.26 -6.99
N VAL A 176 -18.67 -8.73 -7.75
CA VAL A 176 -19.78 -7.91 -8.20
C VAL A 176 -21.11 -8.63 -8.00
N SER A 177 -22.05 -7.98 -7.32
CA SER A 177 -23.40 -8.49 -7.11
C SER A 177 -24.38 -7.75 -8.03
N TRP A 178 -24.39 -8.13 -9.31
CA TRP A 178 -25.13 -7.39 -10.34
C TRP A 178 -26.64 -7.36 -10.10
N GLN A 179 -27.22 -6.17 -10.28
CA GLN A 179 -28.67 -6.00 -10.36
C GLN A 179 -29.16 -6.23 -11.79
N GLY A 180 -30.31 -6.88 -11.94
CA GLY A 180 -30.88 -7.23 -13.25
C GLY A 180 -30.39 -8.56 -13.83
N ARG A 181 -30.78 -8.86 -15.08
CA ARG A 181 -30.49 -10.15 -15.74
C ARG A 181 -29.18 -10.19 -16.52
N SER A 182 -28.75 -9.06 -17.10
CA SER A 182 -27.50 -9.00 -17.87
C SER A 182 -26.30 -9.33 -16.98
N ARG A 183 -25.36 -10.12 -17.48
CA ARG A 183 -24.11 -10.44 -16.78
C ARG A 183 -22.92 -10.02 -17.64
N PRO A 184 -21.86 -9.47 -17.03
CA PRO A 184 -20.66 -9.16 -17.77
C PRO A 184 -20.05 -10.43 -18.37
N THR A 185 -19.60 -10.33 -19.60
CA THR A 185 -18.89 -11.38 -20.34
C THR A 185 -17.38 -11.27 -20.17
N GLY A 186 -16.89 -10.12 -19.69
CA GLY A 186 -15.48 -9.92 -19.37
C GLY A 186 -15.30 -8.77 -18.39
N VAL A 187 -14.18 -8.81 -17.65
CA VAL A 187 -13.81 -7.76 -16.70
C VAL A 187 -12.34 -7.43 -16.89
N ARG A 188 -12.01 -6.14 -16.83
CA ARG A 188 -10.63 -5.64 -16.92
C ARG A 188 -10.36 -4.51 -15.94
N ILE A 189 -9.13 -4.44 -15.46
CA ILE A 189 -8.60 -3.28 -14.75
C ILE A 189 -8.00 -2.35 -15.81
N VAL A 190 -8.29 -1.06 -15.69
CA VAL A 190 -7.68 0.00 -16.49
C VAL A 190 -7.03 1.00 -15.55
N MET A 191 -5.76 1.28 -15.77
CA MET A 191 -4.93 2.15 -14.94
C MET A 191 -3.87 2.86 -15.78
N ARG A 192 -3.13 3.81 -15.20
CA ARG A 192 -1.93 4.36 -15.86
C ARG A 192 -0.88 3.27 -16.07
N ASP A 193 -0.24 3.27 -17.24
CA ASP A 193 0.98 2.51 -17.46
C ASP A 193 2.20 3.32 -17.01
N ALA A 194 2.77 2.96 -15.86
CA ALA A 194 3.95 3.65 -15.32
C ALA A 194 5.21 3.49 -16.16
N THR A 195 5.26 2.52 -17.08
CA THR A 195 6.40 2.32 -17.99
C THR A 195 6.32 3.25 -19.21
N VAL A 196 5.12 3.66 -19.61
CA VAL A 196 4.88 4.58 -20.73
C VAL A 196 4.74 6.03 -20.25
N ALA A 197 4.06 6.24 -19.13
CA ALA A 197 3.85 7.55 -18.52
C ALA A 197 4.41 7.53 -17.09
N PRO A 198 5.70 7.84 -16.86
CA PRO A 198 6.32 7.70 -15.54
C PRO A 198 5.79 8.66 -14.48
N ARG A 199 5.29 9.83 -14.90
CA ARG A 199 4.71 10.82 -13.98
C ARG A 199 3.30 10.38 -13.55
N PRO A 200 2.91 10.59 -12.29
CA PRO A 200 1.57 10.24 -11.82
C PRO A 200 0.50 11.08 -12.52
N TRP A 201 -0.66 10.47 -12.78
CA TRP A 201 -1.81 11.13 -13.37
C TRP A 201 -2.82 11.55 -12.28
N LEU A 202 -2.70 12.80 -11.83
CA LEU A 202 -3.44 13.30 -10.67
C LEU A 202 -4.81 13.93 -11.00
N ALA A 203 -5.27 13.83 -12.26
CA ALA A 203 -6.50 14.48 -12.72
C ALA A 203 -7.80 13.79 -12.28
N ARG A 204 -7.74 12.81 -11.37
CA ARG A 204 -8.91 12.08 -10.81
C ARG A 204 -9.77 11.35 -11.87
N GLU A 205 -9.20 11.11 -13.04
CA GLU A 205 -9.76 10.33 -14.15
C GLU A 205 -8.67 9.43 -14.76
N LEU A 206 -9.02 8.58 -15.72
CA LEU A 206 -8.00 7.78 -16.42
C LEU A 206 -7.18 8.68 -17.37
N PRO A 207 -5.85 8.45 -17.51
CA PRO A 207 -5.03 9.18 -18.48
C PRO A 207 -5.47 8.92 -19.92
N PRO A 208 -4.92 9.60 -20.94
CA PRO A 208 -5.20 9.26 -22.35
C PRO A 208 -4.95 7.77 -22.66
N GLN A 209 -5.68 7.21 -23.62
CA GLN A 209 -5.68 5.76 -23.89
C GLN A 209 -4.27 5.17 -24.10
N ILE A 210 -3.39 5.88 -24.81
CA ILE A 210 -2.01 5.46 -25.07
C ILE A 210 -1.14 5.34 -23.81
N GLN A 211 -1.55 5.96 -22.71
CA GLN A 211 -0.88 5.91 -21.42
C GLN A 211 -1.55 4.93 -20.45
N ARG A 212 -2.53 4.14 -20.92
CA ARG A 212 -3.26 3.18 -20.08
C ARG A 212 -2.67 1.79 -20.21
N ARG A 213 -2.57 1.12 -19.07
CA ARG A 213 -2.40 -0.32 -18.98
C ARG A 213 -3.75 -0.96 -18.75
N VAL A 214 -4.04 -2.03 -19.51
CA VAL A 214 -5.24 -2.83 -19.36
C VAL A 214 -4.84 -4.24 -18.93
N VAL A 215 -5.47 -4.74 -17.86
CA VAL A 215 -5.25 -6.11 -17.38
C VAL A 215 -6.59 -6.84 -17.26
N TRP A 216 -6.74 -7.91 -18.03
CA TRP A 216 -7.96 -8.71 -18.04
C TRP A 216 -8.03 -9.67 -16.86
N ALA A 217 -9.24 -9.97 -16.41
CA ALA A 217 -9.49 -11.07 -15.51
C ALA A 217 -9.11 -12.40 -16.18
N SER A 218 -8.47 -13.29 -15.43
CA SER A 218 -8.04 -14.62 -15.89
C SER A 218 -9.10 -15.70 -15.68
N GLY A 219 -10.17 -15.40 -14.96
CA GLY A 219 -11.25 -16.34 -14.70
C GLY A 219 -12.42 -15.72 -13.94
N VAL A 220 -13.53 -16.44 -13.93
CA VAL A 220 -14.75 -16.07 -13.21
C VAL A 220 -15.32 -17.27 -12.48
N SER A 221 -15.84 -17.05 -11.28
CA SER A 221 -16.60 -18.04 -10.50
C SER A 221 -17.76 -17.37 -9.77
N ALA A 222 -18.63 -18.18 -9.18
CA ALA A 222 -19.51 -17.67 -8.13
C ALA A 222 -18.64 -17.18 -6.95
N ALA A 223 -19.03 -16.06 -6.34
CA ALA A 223 -18.36 -15.54 -5.16
C ALA A 223 -18.84 -16.25 -3.90
N ASP A 224 -17.90 -16.62 -3.03
CA ASP A 224 -18.20 -17.11 -1.69
C ASP A 224 -18.98 -16.08 -0.87
N ALA A 225 -19.85 -16.56 0.02
CA ALA A 225 -20.67 -15.71 0.89
C ALA A 225 -19.84 -14.69 1.72
N GLY A 226 -18.62 -15.07 2.14
CA GLY A 226 -17.71 -14.19 2.88
C GLY A 226 -17.19 -13.00 2.07
N LEU A 227 -17.37 -13.00 0.75
CA LEU A 227 -16.95 -11.92 -0.15
C LEU A 227 -18.11 -10.99 -0.52
N LEU A 228 -19.35 -11.44 -0.34
CA LEU A 228 -20.56 -10.72 -0.73
C LEU A 228 -20.88 -9.57 0.23
N VAL A 229 -21.54 -8.54 -0.29
CA VAL A 229 -22.11 -7.47 0.54
C VAL A 229 -23.22 -8.05 1.39
N GLU A 230 -23.36 -7.56 2.62
CA GLU A 230 -24.44 -7.96 3.51
C GLU A 230 -25.80 -7.82 2.81
N GLY A 231 -26.65 -8.83 2.97
CA GLY A 231 -27.95 -8.91 2.29
C GLY A 231 -27.90 -9.32 0.81
N ARG A 232 -26.74 -9.69 0.27
CA ARG A 232 -26.64 -10.25 -1.10
C ARG A 232 -26.42 -11.75 -1.05
N GLU A 233 -27.23 -12.47 -1.82
CA GLU A 233 -27.18 -13.94 -1.90
C GLU A 233 -26.25 -14.44 -3.00
N ALA A 234 -25.94 -13.61 -3.99
CA ALA A 234 -25.12 -13.99 -5.13
C ALA A 234 -24.20 -12.87 -5.62
N GLY A 235 -23.09 -13.28 -6.26
CA GLY A 235 -22.15 -12.41 -6.93
C GLY A 235 -21.18 -13.21 -7.80
N GLN A 236 -20.54 -12.53 -8.75
CA GLN A 236 -19.45 -13.09 -9.56
C GLN A 236 -18.12 -12.60 -9.01
N MET A 237 -17.18 -13.53 -8.82
CA MET A 237 -15.79 -13.23 -8.49
C MET A 237 -14.96 -13.34 -9.76
N TRP A 238 -14.27 -12.26 -10.11
CA TRP A 238 -13.38 -12.17 -11.26
C TRP A 238 -11.95 -12.06 -10.75
N VAL A 239 -11.11 -13.03 -11.09
CA VAL A 239 -9.73 -13.11 -10.60
C VAL A 239 -8.76 -12.49 -11.60
N PHE A 240 -7.72 -11.85 -11.10
CA PHE A 240 -6.70 -11.19 -11.92
C PHE A 240 -5.33 -11.82 -11.70
N PRO A 241 -4.43 -11.74 -12.71
CA PRO A 241 -3.05 -12.18 -12.55
C PRO A 241 -2.31 -11.36 -11.47
N ALA A 242 -1.33 -11.97 -10.81
CA ALA A 242 -0.54 -11.31 -9.76
C ALA A 242 0.12 -10.00 -10.23
N SER A 243 0.52 -9.93 -11.50
CA SER A 243 1.09 -8.73 -12.12
C SER A 243 0.16 -7.52 -12.11
N ALA A 244 -1.16 -7.72 -11.99
CA ALA A 244 -2.11 -6.62 -11.80
C ALA A 244 -1.95 -5.96 -10.42
N ALA A 245 -1.74 -6.75 -9.37
CA ALA A 245 -1.51 -6.22 -8.03
C ALA A 245 -0.17 -5.47 -7.96
N ASP A 246 0.85 -5.99 -8.64
CA ASP A 246 2.15 -5.32 -8.71
C ASP A 246 2.08 -4.00 -9.49
N ALA A 247 1.35 -3.97 -10.60
CA ALA A 247 1.10 -2.74 -11.35
C ALA A 247 0.35 -1.69 -10.51
N LEU A 248 -0.69 -2.09 -9.77
CA LEU A 248 -1.40 -1.19 -8.84
C LEU A 248 -0.51 -0.68 -7.71
N SER A 249 0.39 -1.53 -7.21
CA SER A 249 1.33 -1.15 -6.13
C SER A 249 2.38 -0.14 -6.58
N ALA A 250 2.61 -0.03 -7.90
CA ALA A 250 3.56 0.92 -8.49
C ALA A 250 2.95 2.30 -8.77
N LEU A 251 1.62 2.45 -8.67
CA LEU A 251 0.96 3.73 -8.86
C LEU A 251 1.18 4.66 -7.66
N ASP A 252 1.02 5.97 -7.90
CA ASP A 252 0.96 6.95 -6.83
C ASP A 252 -0.39 6.80 -6.08
N PRO A 253 -0.40 6.85 -4.74
CA PRO A 253 -1.61 6.65 -3.94
C PRO A 253 -2.72 7.67 -4.21
N ARG A 254 -2.42 8.81 -4.85
CA ARG A 254 -3.39 9.83 -5.25
C ARG A 254 -4.07 9.52 -6.58
N GLU A 255 -3.59 8.52 -7.30
CA GLU A 255 -4.17 8.12 -8.58
C GLU A 255 -5.42 7.27 -8.38
N ILE A 256 -6.16 7.13 -9.49
CA ILE A 256 -7.31 6.26 -9.58
C ILE A 256 -7.07 5.17 -10.62
N PHE A 257 -7.80 4.08 -10.49
CA PHE A 257 -7.95 3.06 -11.52
C PHE A 257 -9.41 2.66 -11.63
N THR A 258 -9.75 1.93 -12.67
CA THR A 258 -11.14 1.50 -12.90
C THR A 258 -11.21 0.02 -13.14
N VAL A 259 -12.25 -0.61 -12.61
CA VAL A 259 -12.69 -1.94 -13.02
C VAL A 259 -13.84 -1.74 -14.02
N GLU A 260 -13.62 -2.23 -15.24
CA GLU A 260 -14.58 -2.16 -16.34
C GLU A 260 -15.21 -3.53 -16.58
N PHE A 261 -16.53 -3.56 -16.61
CA PHE A 261 -17.38 -4.73 -16.85
C PHE A 261 -17.95 -4.61 -18.26
N LEU A 262 -17.63 -5.58 -19.12
CA LEU A 262 -18.04 -5.60 -20.52
C LEU A 262 -19.23 -6.53 -20.70
N PHE A 263 -20.20 -6.11 -21.50
CA PHE A 263 -21.42 -6.86 -21.77
C PHE A 263 -21.47 -7.32 -23.23
N ARG A 264 -22.34 -8.31 -23.51
CA ARG A 264 -22.52 -8.88 -24.85
C ARG A 264 -23.00 -7.84 -25.88
N ASP A 265 -23.74 -6.83 -25.43
CA ASP A 265 -24.23 -5.73 -26.28
C ASP A 265 -23.17 -4.66 -26.57
N GLY A 266 -21.92 -4.86 -26.12
CA GLY A 266 -20.82 -3.93 -26.29
C GLY A 266 -20.80 -2.79 -25.26
N SER A 267 -21.81 -2.70 -24.39
CA SER A 267 -21.81 -1.71 -23.31
C SER A 267 -20.73 -2.02 -22.27
N VAL A 268 -20.26 -0.96 -21.60
CA VAL A 268 -19.24 -1.05 -20.55
C VAL A 268 -19.73 -0.32 -19.31
N ALA A 269 -19.87 -1.05 -18.21
CA ALA A 269 -20.10 -0.44 -16.90
C ALA A 269 -18.75 -0.24 -16.19
N ARG A 270 -18.56 0.91 -15.55
CA ARG A 270 -17.29 1.28 -14.93
C ARG A 270 -17.47 1.54 -13.45
N SER A 271 -16.53 1.00 -12.68
CA SER A 271 -16.41 1.31 -11.25
C SER A 271 -15.02 1.85 -10.96
N THR A 272 -14.95 3.04 -10.36
CA THR A 272 -13.71 3.75 -10.06
C THR A 272 -13.25 3.45 -8.64
N PHE A 273 -11.96 3.21 -8.50
CA PHE A 273 -11.27 2.96 -7.24
C PHE A 273 -10.09 3.90 -7.09
N GLU A 274 -9.72 4.19 -5.85
CA GLU A 274 -8.50 4.91 -5.54
C GLU A 274 -7.36 3.94 -5.32
N THR A 275 -6.19 4.23 -5.89
CA THR A 275 -4.97 3.47 -5.61
C THR A 275 -4.70 3.49 -4.10
N GLY A 276 -4.74 4.67 -3.47
CA GLY A 276 -4.53 4.83 -2.04
C GLY A 276 -3.25 4.13 -1.54
N ASP A 277 -3.24 3.79 -0.27
CA ASP A 277 -2.14 3.05 0.35
C ASP A 277 -2.24 1.53 0.11
N PHE A 278 -2.66 1.08 -1.10
CA PHE A 278 -2.78 -0.33 -1.47
C PHE A 278 -1.47 -1.11 -1.26
N ALA A 279 -0.33 -0.53 -1.66
CA ALA A 279 0.99 -1.13 -1.45
C ALA A 279 1.32 -1.33 0.04
N ALA A 280 0.92 -0.38 0.89
CA ALA A 280 1.08 -0.51 2.34
C ALA A 280 0.17 -1.60 2.92
N GLY A 281 -1.07 -1.69 2.42
CA GLY A 281 -2.00 -2.77 2.75
C GLY A 281 -1.45 -4.15 2.39
N ARG A 282 -0.90 -4.32 1.19
CA ARG A 282 -0.23 -5.57 0.78
C ARG A 282 0.97 -5.91 1.67
N ALA A 283 1.78 -4.92 2.00
CA ALA A 283 2.91 -5.11 2.92
C ALA A 283 2.43 -5.54 4.32
N PHE A 284 1.31 -5.02 4.80
CA PHE A 284 0.70 -5.47 6.05
C PHE A 284 0.25 -6.94 5.96
N LEU A 285 -0.39 -7.36 4.87
CA LEU A 285 -0.77 -8.77 4.68
C LEU A 285 0.42 -9.74 4.70
N SER A 286 1.60 -9.28 4.22
CA SER A 286 2.83 -10.09 4.19
C SER A 286 3.38 -10.45 5.57
N MET A 287 2.88 -9.84 6.65
CA MET A 287 3.22 -10.21 8.03
C MET A 287 2.70 -11.59 8.44
N GLY A 288 1.86 -12.20 7.60
CA GLY A 288 1.21 -13.47 7.88
C GLY A 288 -0.17 -13.30 8.50
N GLN A 289 -0.83 -14.44 8.70
CA GLN A 289 -2.13 -14.50 9.37
C GLN A 289 -1.96 -14.46 10.89
N THR A 290 -2.97 -13.96 11.58
CA THR A 290 -3.07 -13.93 13.06
C THR A 290 -4.21 -14.80 13.54
#